data_AF-A0A967KJB7-F1
#
_entry.id   AF-A0A967KJB7-F1
#
_cell.length_a   1.000
_cell.length_b   1.000
_cell.length_c   1.000
_cell.angle_alpha   90.00
_cell.angle_beta   90.00
_cell.angle_gamma   90.00
#
_symmetry.space_group_name_H-M   'P 1'
#
loop_
_entity.id
_entity.type
_entity.pdbx_description
1 polymer ?
#
loop_
_entity_poly.entity_id
_entity_poly.type
_entity_poly.pdbx_seq_one_letter_code
_entity_poly.pdbx_strand_id
1 'polypeptide(L)'
;MKIGFTKYRSSHAKADLVLLEPDRGDEEIFFTNIFSYASRNALCEHAYQVTRNDLLARREQLEPLLAGRGMRLRVNLLRDRERTLKDSMHEGQASHTLVTRDLARTLDELEDLLERAAV
;
A
#
# COMPACT_ATOMS: atom_id res chain seq x y z
N MET A 1 14.79 -12.24 -0.75
CA MET A 1 15.62 -11.41 -1.68
C MET A 1 16.95 -10.85 -1.09
N LYS A 2 17.63 -11.49 -0.12
CA LYS A 2 18.76 -10.86 0.61
C LYS A 2 20.02 -10.51 -0.22
N ILE A 3 20.29 -11.20 -1.32
CA ILE A 3 21.54 -11.06 -2.09
C ILE A 3 21.54 -9.77 -2.95
N GLY A 4 20.37 -9.31 -3.40
CA GLY A 4 20.24 -8.09 -4.22
C GLY A 4 20.53 -6.79 -3.46
N PHE A 5 20.43 -6.81 -2.13
CA PHE A 5 20.60 -5.60 -1.31
C PHE A 5 22.04 -5.29 -0.91
N THR A 6 22.97 -6.22 -1.13
CA THR A 6 24.38 -6.05 -0.75
C THR A 6 25.02 -4.83 -1.41
N LYS A 7 24.67 -4.54 -2.67
CA LYS A 7 25.19 -3.37 -3.42
C LYS A 7 24.67 -2.03 -2.88
N TYR A 8 23.48 -2.00 -2.29
CA TYR A 8 22.91 -0.76 -1.75
C TYR A 8 23.59 -0.33 -0.45
N ARG A 9 24.11 -1.29 0.34
CA ARG A 9 24.88 -0.98 1.54
C ARG A 9 26.16 -0.18 1.24
N SER A 10 26.84 -0.47 0.12
CA SER A 10 28.07 0.24 -0.26
C SER A 10 27.78 1.53 -1.03
N SER A 11 26.82 1.53 -1.94
CA SER A 11 26.49 2.71 -2.75
C SER A 11 25.73 3.79 -2.00
N HIS A 12 24.94 3.42 -0.99
CA HIS A 12 24.10 4.32 -0.21
C HIS A 12 24.35 4.13 1.28
N ALA A 13 25.61 4.34 1.70
CA ALA A 13 26.06 4.12 3.08
C ALA A 13 25.31 4.97 4.13
N LYS A 14 24.69 6.07 3.70
CA LYS A 14 23.88 6.96 4.57
C LYS A 14 22.38 6.72 4.43
N ALA A 15 21.92 5.69 3.72
CA ALA A 15 20.50 5.39 3.57
C ALA A 15 20.10 4.23 4.48
N ASP A 16 18.92 4.37 5.09
CA ASP A 16 18.28 3.26 5.78
C ASP A 16 17.45 2.45 4.79
N LEU A 17 17.49 1.13 4.93
CA LEU A 17 16.91 0.21 3.96
C LEU A 17 15.89 -0.70 4.64
N VAL A 18 14.65 -0.62 4.16
CA VAL A 18 13.55 -1.47 4.63
C VAL A 18 13.11 -2.38 3.49
N LEU A 19 13.07 -3.69 3.75
CA LEU A 19 12.56 -4.69 2.82
C LEU A 19 11.15 -5.11 3.25
N LEU A 20 10.20 -4.98 2.33
CA LEU A 20 8.88 -5.57 2.39
C LEU A 20 8.88 -6.74 1.41
N GLU A 21 8.90 -7.98 1.93
CA GLU A 21 8.84 -9.18 1.10
C GLU A 21 7.52 -9.89 1.43
N PRO A 22 6.64 -10.13 0.44
CA PRO A 22 5.42 -10.91 0.67
C PRO A 22 5.80 -12.32 1.15
N ASP A 23 4.93 -12.94 1.93
CA ASP A 23 5.14 -14.33 2.33
C ASP A 23 5.11 -15.22 1.07
N ARG A 24 6.07 -16.16 1.00
CA ARG A 24 6.15 -17.11 -0.11
C ARG A 24 5.02 -18.13 -0.07
N GLY A 25 4.41 -18.33 1.10
CA GLY A 25 3.22 -19.17 1.28
C GLY A 25 1.90 -18.44 1.00
N ASP A 26 1.95 -17.17 0.59
CA ASP A 26 0.75 -16.39 0.32
C ASP A 26 0.16 -16.77 -1.05
N GLU A 27 -0.63 -17.84 -1.06
CA GLU A 27 -1.23 -18.39 -2.27
C GLU A 27 -2.15 -17.39 -2.99
N GLU A 28 -2.77 -16.46 -2.27
CA GLU A 28 -3.61 -15.41 -2.87
C GLU A 28 -2.78 -14.44 -3.73
N ILE A 29 -1.52 -14.20 -3.38
CA ILE A 29 -0.62 -13.37 -4.20
C ILE A 29 -0.20 -14.09 -5.50
N PHE A 30 -0.09 -15.43 -5.47
CA PHE A 30 0.49 -16.20 -6.57
C PHE A 30 -0.53 -16.87 -7.51
N PHE A 31 -1.72 -17.21 -7.02
CA PHE A 31 -2.72 -17.97 -7.80
C PHE A 31 -3.86 -17.12 -8.36
N THR A 32 -3.92 -15.83 -8.03
CA THR A 32 -4.96 -14.96 -8.56
C THR A 32 -4.63 -14.59 -10.00
N ASN A 33 -5.51 -14.96 -10.94
CA ASN A 33 -5.37 -14.70 -12.38
C ASN A 33 -5.19 -13.18 -12.65
N ILE A 34 -3.95 -12.75 -12.89
CA ILE A 34 -3.51 -11.34 -13.07
C ILE A 34 -4.24 -10.63 -14.25
N PHE A 35 -4.91 -11.40 -15.11
CA PHE A 35 -5.60 -10.89 -16.30
C PHE A 35 -7.04 -10.41 -16.06
N SER A 36 -7.65 -10.67 -14.90
CA SER A 36 -9.00 -10.14 -14.57
C SER A 36 -8.92 -8.88 -13.68
N TYR A 37 -9.76 -7.87 -13.95
CA TYR A 37 -9.82 -6.63 -13.16
C TYR A 37 -10.29 -6.89 -11.71
N ALA A 38 -11.33 -7.71 -11.51
CA ALA A 38 -11.79 -8.08 -10.17
C ALA A 38 -10.69 -8.79 -9.36
N SER A 39 -9.88 -9.59 -10.06
CA SER A 39 -8.70 -10.26 -9.49
C SER A 39 -7.60 -9.29 -9.10
N ARG A 40 -7.41 -8.17 -9.82
CA ARG A 40 -6.41 -7.15 -9.46
C ARG A 40 -6.80 -6.38 -8.20
N ASN A 41 -8.07 -5.97 -8.08
CA ASN A 41 -8.53 -5.26 -6.89
C ASN A 41 -8.41 -6.12 -5.64
N ALA A 42 -8.84 -7.39 -5.70
CA ALA A 42 -8.70 -8.33 -4.61
C ALA A 42 -7.22 -8.58 -4.24
N LEU A 43 -6.36 -8.77 -5.24
CA LEU A 43 -4.93 -8.96 -5.04
C LEU A 43 -4.25 -7.73 -4.38
N CYS A 44 -4.58 -6.53 -4.87
CA CYS A 44 -4.02 -5.29 -4.31
C CYS A 44 -4.53 -5.04 -2.89
N GLU A 45 -5.82 -5.29 -2.62
CA GLU A 45 -6.38 -5.20 -1.28
C GLU A 45 -5.67 -6.18 -0.33
N HIS A 46 -5.50 -7.43 -0.74
CA HIS A 46 -4.80 -8.42 0.04
C HIS A 46 -3.35 -8.03 0.33
N ALA A 47 -2.59 -7.63 -0.70
CA ALA A 47 -1.22 -7.15 -0.54
C ALA A 47 -1.14 -5.93 0.40
N TYR A 48 -2.12 -5.04 0.36
CA TYR A 48 -2.25 -3.92 1.28
C TYR A 48 -2.44 -4.39 2.73
N GLN A 49 -3.37 -5.32 2.98
CA GLN A 49 -3.62 -5.85 4.32
C GLN A 49 -2.41 -6.61 4.88
N VAL A 50 -1.77 -7.46 4.08
CA VAL A 50 -0.54 -8.18 4.45
C VAL A 50 0.57 -7.19 4.82
N THR A 51 0.76 -6.15 4.00
CA THR A 51 1.77 -5.12 4.27
C THR A 51 1.47 -4.36 5.57
N ARG A 52 0.21 -4.01 5.84
CA ARG A 52 -0.17 -3.35 7.10
C ARG A 52 0.15 -4.21 8.32
N ASN A 53 -0.16 -5.50 8.24
CA ASN A 53 0.12 -6.44 9.32
C ASN A 53 1.62 -6.61 9.54
N ASP A 54 2.40 -6.72 8.46
CA ASP A 54 3.87 -6.82 8.54
C ASP A 54 4.52 -5.56 9.13
N LEU A 55 4.04 -4.36 8.75
CA LEU A 55 4.49 -3.10 9.35
C LEU A 55 4.14 -3.03 10.84
N LEU A 56 2.95 -3.49 11.24
CA LEU A 56 2.52 -3.51 12.63
C LEU A 56 3.34 -4.51 13.46
N ALA A 57 3.62 -5.69 12.91
CA ALA A 57 4.41 -6.74 13.57
C ALA A 57 5.87 -6.31 13.78
N ARG A 58 6.46 -5.58 12.82
CA ARG A 58 7.84 -5.10 12.88
C ARG A 58 7.99 -3.67 13.42
N ARG A 59 6.93 -3.10 13.99
CA ARG A 59 6.90 -1.70 14.45
C ARG A 59 8.10 -1.34 15.35
N GLU A 60 8.46 -2.23 16.27
CA GLU A 60 9.52 -1.97 17.26
C GLU A 60 10.91 -1.88 16.62
N GLN A 61 11.09 -2.55 15.47
CA GLN A 61 12.31 -2.49 14.69
C GLN A 61 12.30 -1.29 13.72
N LEU A 62 11.14 -0.94 13.17
CA LEU A 62 10.98 0.11 12.16
C LEU A 62 10.89 1.51 12.75
N GLU A 63 10.28 1.68 13.92
CA GLU A 63 10.07 2.99 14.55
C GLU A 63 11.38 3.77 14.78
N PRO A 64 12.46 3.18 15.35
CA PRO A 64 13.72 3.90 15.53
C PRO A 64 14.36 4.33 14.20
N LEU A 65 14.29 3.47 13.18
CA LEU A 65 14.83 3.72 11.85
C LEU A 65 14.11 4.88 11.17
N LEU A 66 12.77 4.88 11.22
CA LEU A 66 11.95 5.95 10.65
C LEU A 66 12.09 7.27 11.42
N ALA A 67 12.17 7.20 12.75
CA ALA A 67 12.34 8.38 13.60
C ALA A 67 13.66 9.10 13.30
N GLY A 68 14.74 8.36 12.99
CA GLY A 68 16.01 8.93 12.53
C GLY A 68 15.90 9.79 11.25
N ARG A 69 14.79 9.68 10.52
CA ARG A 69 14.48 10.46 9.31
C ARG A 69 13.30 11.42 9.48
N GLY A 70 12.81 11.61 10.70
CA GLY A 70 11.61 12.42 10.96
C GLY A 70 10.30 11.79 10.48
N MET A 71 10.30 10.50 10.20
CA MET A 71 9.10 9.74 9.83
C MET A 71 8.56 8.97 11.05
N ARG A 72 7.25 8.68 11.04
CA ARG A 72 6.61 7.85 12.06
C ARG A 72 5.61 6.89 11.45
N LEU A 73 5.47 5.71 12.04
CA LEU A 73 4.37 4.81 11.68
C LEU A 73 3.04 5.37 12.20
N ARG A 74 2.02 5.36 11.35
CA ARG A 74 0.64 5.71 11.72
C ARG A 74 -0.04 4.50 12.35
N VAL A 75 0.36 4.14 13.57
CA VAL A 75 -0.08 2.92 14.26
C VAL A 75 -1.60 2.82 14.38
N ASN A 76 -2.29 3.95 14.56
CA ASN A 76 -3.76 3.99 14.58
C ASN A 76 -4.37 3.43 13.28
N LEU A 77 -3.82 3.81 12.14
CA LEU A 77 -4.27 3.32 10.82
C LEU A 77 -3.81 1.89 10.56
N LEU A 78 -2.69 1.45 11.16
CA LEU A 78 -2.25 0.07 11.05
C LEU A 78 -3.12 -0.88 11.87
N ARG A 79 -3.73 -0.42 12.97
CA ARG A 79 -4.61 -1.23 13.83
C ARG A 79 -6.08 -1.25 13.40
N ASP A 80 -6.47 -0.35 12.49
CA ASP A 80 -7.84 -0.22 12.03
C ASP A 80 -8.26 -1.42 11.15
N ARG A 81 -9.14 -2.28 11.67
CA ARG A 81 -9.54 -3.50 10.95
C ARG A 81 -10.45 -3.25 9.75
N GLU A 82 -11.18 -2.14 9.76
CA GLU A 82 -12.15 -1.81 8.70
C GLU A 82 -11.49 -1.05 7.54
N ARG A 83 -10.22 -0.66 7.70
CA ARG A 83 -9.50 0.14 6.71
C ARG A 83 -9.15 -0.67 5.47
N THR A 84 -9.57 -0.18 4.31
CA THR A 84 -9.31 -0.77 2.99
C THR A 84 -8.20 -0.04 2.22
N LEU A 85 -7.76 -0.62 1.09
CA LEU A 85 -6.87 0.06 0.15
C LEU A 85 -7.54 1.30 -0.45
N LYS A 86 -8.84 1.24 -0.77
CA LYS A 86 -9.60 2.36 -1.35
C LYS A 86 -9.59 3.58 -0.44
N ASP A 87 -9.79 3.40 0.87
CA ASP A 87 -9.71 4.49 1.86
C ASP A 87 -8.33 5.17 1.84
N SER A 88 -7.27 4.35 1.74
CA SER A 88 -5.90 4.86 1.71
C SER A 88 -5.57 5.65 0.44
N MET A 89 -6.13 5.25 -0.71
CA MET A 89 -5.96 5.94 -1.98
C MET A 89 -6.71 7.28 -1.98
N HIS A 90 -7.94 7.30 -1.47
CA HIS A 90 -8.74 8.52 -1.39
C HIS A 90 -8.08 9.58 -0.47
N GLU A 91 -7.53 9.16 0.66
CA GLU A 91 -6.75 10.05 1.54
C GLU A 91 -5.46 10.57 0.89
N GLY A 92 -4.77 9.73 0.10
CA GLY A 92 -3.55 10.11 -0.62
C GLY A 92 -3.80 11.11 -1.75
N GLN A 93 -4.94 10.98 -2.43
CA GLN A 93 -5.40 11.90 -3.48
C GLN A 93 -5.75 13.29 -2.95
N ALA A 94 -5.99 13.44 -1.64
CA ALA A 94 -6.24 14.74 -1.03
C ALA A 94 -5.02 15.69 -1.07
N SER A 95 -3.81 15.19 -1.38
CA SER A 95 -2.57 15.96 -1.23
C SER A 95 -1.99 16.58 -2.51
N HIS A 96 -2.63 16.51 -3.68
CA HIS A 96 -2.11 17.15 -4.89
C HIS A 96 -3.19 17.98 -5.61
N THR A 97 -3.32 19.25 -5.20
CA THR A 97 -4.09 20.35 -5.83
C THR A 97 -5.62 20.14 -5.89
N LEU A 98 -6.39 21.12 -5.43
CA LEU A 98 -7.86 21.05 -5.34
C LEU A 98 -8.56 20.68 -6.66
N VAL A 99 -8.05 21.17 -7.78
CA VAL A 99 -8.62 20.92 -9.12
C VAL A 99 -8.50 19.45 -9.53
N THR A 100 -7.35 18.83 -9.26
CA THR A 100 -7.13 17.40 -9.54
C THR A 100 -7.98 16.51 -8.64
N ARG A 101 -8.22 16.94 -7.40
CA ARG A 101 -9.14 16.25 -6.48
C ARG A 101 -10.59 16.30 -6.98
N ASP A 102 -11.02 17.47 -7.45
CA ASP A 102 -12.39 17.66 -7.93
C ASP A 102 -12.65 16.86 -9.21
N LEU A 103 -11.67 16.86 -10.12
CA LEU A 103 -11.72 16.04 -11.33
C LEU A 103 -11.73 14.54 -10.99
N ALA A 104 -10.84 14.06 -10.12
CA ALA A 104 -10.79 12.65 -9.73
C ALA A 104 -12.12 12.19 -9.12
N ARG A 105 -12.69 12.99 -8.20
CA ARG A 105 -14.00 12.71 -7.59
C ARG A 105 -15.12 12.64 -8.64
N THR A 106 -15.13 13.57 -9.60
CA THR A 106 -16.17 13.60 -10.64
C THR A 106 -16.06 12.38 -11.58
N LEU A 107 -14.84 11.91 -11.86
CA LEU A 107 -14.61 10.72 -12.67
C LEU A 107 -15.03 9.44 -11.93
N ASP A 108 -14.71 9.33 -10.64
CA ASP A 108 -15.15 8.20 -9.80
C ASP A 108 -16.69 8.16 -9.68
N GLU A 109 -17.33 9.32 -9.48
CA GLU A 109 -18.81 9.43 -9.46
C GLU A 109 -19.43 9.02 -10.80
N LEU A 110 -18.78 9.32 -11.93
CA LEU A 110 -19.24 8.93 -13.26
C LEU A 110 -19.10 7.41 -13.48
N GLU A 111 -17.98 6.82 -13.04
CA GLU A 111 -17.74 5.38 -13.13
C GLU A 111 -18.78 4.60 -12.34
N ASP A 112 -19.03 4.98 -11.09
CA ASP A 112 -20.08 4.37 -10.24
C ASP A 112 -21.47 4.47 -10.89
N LEU A 113 -21.80 5.58 -11.56
CA LEU A 113 -23.08 5.76 -12.25
C LEU A 113 -23.20 4.90 -13.51
N LEU A 114 -22.11 4.77 -14.28
CA LEU A 114 -22.07 3.91 -15.46
C LEU A 114 -22.21 2.43 -15.09
N GLU A 115 -21.54 1.99 -14.02
CA GLU A 115 -21.67 0.63 -13.51
C GLU A 115 -23.10 0.33 -13.04
N ARG A 116 -23.76 1.28 -12.38
CA ARG A 116 -25.18 1.15 -11.95
C ARG A 116 -26.16 1.15 -13.12
N ALA A 117 -25.85 1.83 -14.21
CA ALA A 117 -26.69 1.89 -15.40
C ALA A 117 -26.49 0.70 -16.36
N ALA A 118 -25.41 -0.07 -16.18
CA ALA A 118 -25.09 -1.26 -16.97
C ALA A 118 -25.72 -2.56 -16.42
N VAL A 119 -26.51 -2.47 -15.34
CA VAL A 119 -27.34 -3.54 -14.75
C VAL A 119 -28.79 -3.30 -15.10
#